data_AF-A0A358A3U2-F1
#
_entry.id   AF-A0A358A3U2-F1
#
_cell.length_a   1.000
_cell.length_b   1.000
_cell.length_c   1.000
_cell.angle_alpha   90.00
_cell.angle_beta   90.00
_cell.angle_gamma   90.00
#
_symmetry.space_group_name_H-M   'P 1'
#
loop_
_entity.id
_entity.type
_entity.pdbx_description
1 polymer ?
#
loop_
_entity_poly.entity_id
_entity_poly.type
_entity_poly.pdbx_seq_one_letter_code
_entity_poly.pdbx_strand_id
1 'polypeptide(L)'
;MGERAVGLILAALDVDIDNGAVWNRWYDLEHLAPNLALPDVVTGHRYVAPPDLHDCRVTTGDDSVWGRGRSTYLTWYATSVDPAAAIATMSTRRDELEAAGRMDRAGARVVRSGDALTLLSTASDPSLGLDEHDLVHVGHVGLRLVIDCEERVASLGPGIAASLRFGSAFAPGRFAELQLLADDPRSVLDQLRSGEGGRPVEVDAAFDRIEPLRYPFLAAIENSSLPQRVDED
;
A
#
# COMPACT_ATOMS: atom_id res chain seq x y z
N MET A 1 -8.24 -23.58 -8.76
CA MET A 1 -7.90 -22.90 -7.50
C MET A 1 -6.95 -21.78 -7.88
N GLY A 2 -7.16 -20.55 -7.39
CA GLY A 2 -6.27 -19.42 -7.69
C GLY A 2 -4.87 -19.66 -7.13
N GLU A 3 -3.87 -18.93 -7.61
CA GLU A 3 -2.52 -19.03 -7.04
C GLU A 3 -2.47 -18.40 -5.64
N ARG A 4 -1.74 -19.04 -4.73
CA ARG A 4 -1.51 -18.51 -3.39
C ARG A 4 -0.48 -17.39 -3.45
N ALA A 5 -0.72 -16.29 -2.76
CA ALA A 5 0.29 -15.27 -2.56
C ALA A 5 1.38 -15.73 -1.58
N VAL A 6 2.65 -15.51 -1.95
CA VAL A 6 3.84 -15.78 -1.11
C VAL A 6 4.64 -14.51 -0.82
N GLY A 7 4.31 -13.41 -1.48
CA GLY A 7 4.96 -12.13 -1.28
C GLY A 7 4.11 -10.97 -1.78
N LEU A 8 4.67 -9.78 -1.63
CA LEU A 8 4.04 -8.52 -1.99
C LEU A 8 5.09 -7.51 -2.45
N ILE A 9 4.75 -6.75 -3.48
CA ILE A 9 5.50 -5.55 -3.88
C ILE A 9 4.72 -4.36 -3.34
N LEU A 10 5.35 -3.51 -2.55
CA LEU A 10 4.77 -2.30 -1.97
C LEU A 10 5.42 -1.07 -2.60
N ALA A 11 4.63 -0.10 -3.02
CA ALA A 11 5.12 1.19 -3.49
C ALA A 11 4.37 2.32 -2.78
N ALA A 12 5.13 3.21 -2.15
CA ALA A 12 4.66 4.45 -1.55
C ALA A 12 5.05 5.63 -2.45
N LEU A 13 4.09 6.47 -2.82
CA LEU A 13 4.25 7.46 -3.88
C LEU A 13 3.66 8.81 -3.51
N ASP A 14 4.24 9.86 -4.07
CA ASP A 14 3.69 11.20 -4.10
C ASP A 14 3.59 11.71 -5.54
N VAL A 15 2.66 12.65 -5.74
CA VAL A 15 2.53 13.42 -6.98
C VAL A 15 2.34 14.89 -6.63
N ASP A 16 2.61 15.77 -7.59
CA ASP A 16 2.21 17.17 -7.45
C ASP A 16 0.71 17.23 -7.15
N ILE A 17 0.33 18.12 -6.23
CA ILE A 17 -1.02 18.11 -5.68
C ILE A 17 -2.08 18.41 -6.75
N ASP A 18 -1.72 19.25 -7.74
CA ASP A 18 -2.53 19.60 -8.90
C ASP A 18 -2.52 18.54 -10.03
N ASN A 19 -1.66 17.52 -9.90
CA ASN A 19 -1.53 16.41 -10.84
C ASN A 19 -2.37 15.18 -10.42
N GLY A 20 -3.00 15.21 -9.23
CA GLY A 20 -3.71 14.05 -8.66
C GLY A 20 -4.74 13.41 -9.59
N ALA A 21 -5.57 14.20 -10.28
CA ALA A 21 -6.58 13.69 -11.20
C ALA A 21 -5.98 12.96 -12.42
N VAL A 22 -4.94 13.54 -13.03
CA VAL A 22 -4.26 12.98 -14.20
C VAL A 22 -3.52 11.69 -13.81
N TRP A 23 -2.78 11.73 -12.71
CA TRP A 23 -2.06 10.60 -12.14
C TRP A 23 -2.98 9.41 -11.88
N ASN A 24 -4.05 9.61 -11.09
CA ASN A 24 -4.93 8.51 -10.70
C ASN A 24 -5.62 7.86 -11.90
N ARG A 25 -6.04 8.69 -12.87
CA ARG A 25 -6.67 8.21 -14.10
C ARG A 25 -5.70 7.44 -14.98
N TRP A 26 -4.47 7.93 -15.14
CA TRP A 26 -3.42 7.20 -15.84
C TRP A 26 -3.11 5.87 -15.15
N TYR A 27 -3.05 5.87 -13.82
CA TYR A 27 -2.71 4.66 -13.07
C TYR A 27 -3.77 3.57 -13.24
N ASP A 28 -5.05 3.93 -13.16
CA ASP A 28 -6.18 3.00 -13.34
C ASP A 28 -6.27 2.46 -14.77
N LEU A 29 -6.01 3.30 -15.78
CA LEU A 29 -6.27 2.95 -17.18
C LEU A 29 -5.06 2.40 -17.92
N GLU A 30 -3.84 2.65 -17.44
CA GLU A 30 -2.63 2.30 -18.16
C GLU A 30 -1.57 1.61 -17.30
N HIS A 31 -1.30 2.11 -16.08
CA HIS A 31 -0.18 1.60 -15.28
C HIS A 31 -0.48 0.29 -14.57
N LEU A 32 -1.67 0.14 -13.97
CA LEU A 32 -2.01 -1.03 -13.17
C LEU A 32 -2.18 -2.28 -14.04
N ALA A 33 -2.86 -2.15 -15.18
CA ALA A 33 -3.21 -3.25 -16.08
C ALA A 33 -2.04 -4.14 -16.52
N PRO A 34 -0.89 -3.62 -17.01
CA PRO A 34 0.21 -4.47 -17.45
C PRO A 34 0.86 -5.26 -16.30
N ASN A 35 0.85 -4.74 -15.08
CA ASN A 35 1.37 -5.45 -13.91
C ASN A 35 0.43 -6.59 -13.52
N LEU A 36 -0.88 -6.35 -13.50
CA LEU A 36 -1.88 -7.39 -13.25
C LEU A 36 -1.98 -8.46 -14.35
N ALA A 37 -1.45 -8.17 -15.55
CA ALA A 37 -1.40 -9.12 -16.64
C ALA A 37 -0.19 -10.07 -16.57
N LEU A 38 0.75 -9.85 -15.64
CA LEU A 38 1.85 -10.77 -15.41
C LEU A 38 1.32 -12.04 -14.71
N PRO A 39 1.77 -13.23 -15.13
CA PRO A 39 1.24 -14.50 -14.62
C PRO A 39 1.44 -14.67 -13.11
N ASP A 40 2.57 -14.17 -12.59
CA ASP A 40 2.94 -14.34 -11.18
C ASP A 40 2.36 -13.26 -10.26
N VAL A 41 1.57 -12.32 -10.81
CA VAL A 41 0.87 -11.28 -10.04
C VAL A 41 -0.55 -11.75 -9.77
N VAL A 42 -0.85 -12.04 -8.51
CA VAL A 42 -2.13 -12.59 -8.06
C VAL A 42 -3.21 -11.51 -8.04
N THR A 43 -2.87 -10.33 -7.51
CA THR A 43 -3.77 -9.18 -7.45
C THR A 43 -3.00 -7.90 -7.14
N GLY A 44 -3.65 -6.75 -7.21
CA GLY A 44 -3.09 -5.49 -6.79
C GLY A 44 -4.16 -4.49 -6.40
N HIS A 45 -3.82 -3.63 -5.45
CA HIS A 45 -4.75 -2.65 -4.87
C HIS A 45 -4.05 -1.31 -4.71
N ARG A 46 -4.85 -0.25 -4.78
CA ARG A 46 -4.41 1.14 -4.67
C ARG A 46 -5.12 1.82 -3.51
N TYR A 47 -4.39 2.69 -2.84
CA TYR A 47 -4.87 3.39 -1.65
C TYR A 47 -4.39 4.84 -1.65
N VAL A 48 -5.09 5.65 -0.86
CA VAL A 48 -4.80 7.06 -0.64
C VAL A 48 -4.97 7.39 0.83
N ALA A 49 -4.09 8.22 1.36
CA ALA A 49 -4.27 8.86 2.66
C ALA A 49 -4.79 10.28 2.40
N PRO A 50 -6.09 10.56 2.54
CA PRO A 50 -6.57 11.94 2.61
C PRO A 50 -6.02 12.66 3.86
N PRO A 51 -6.18 13.99 3.95
CA PRO A 51 -5.56 14.80 5.00
C PRO A 51 -5.84 14.33 6.42
N ASP A 52 -7.06 13.89 6.71
CA ASP A 52 -7.47 13.38 8.02
C ASP A 52 -6.78 12.05 8.39
N LEU A 53 -6.49 11.19 7.41
CA LEU A 53 -5.68 9.99 7.63
C LEU A 53 -4.18 10.32 7.75
N HIS A 54 -3.71 11.40 7.12
CA HIS A 54 -2.37 11.92 7.39
C HIS A 54 -2.22 12.48 8.81
N ASP A 55 -3.21 13.24 9.29
CA ASP A 55 -3.18 13.87 10.62
C ASP A 55 -3.08 12.85 11.76
N CYS A 56 -3.60 11.64 11.54
CA CYS A 56 -3.55 10.56 12.52
C CYS A 56 -2.35 9.62 12.34
N ARG A 57 -1.49 9.84 11.34
CA ARG A 57 -0.34 8.98 11.06
C ARG A 57 0.72 9.10 12.15
N VAL A 58 1.30 7.96 12.53
CA VAL A 58 2.49 7.92 13.38
C VAL A 58 3.69 7.58 12.50
N THR A 59 4.71 8.43 12.52
CA THR A 59 6.01 8.16 11.89
C THR A 59 7.12 8.61 12.82
N THR A 60 8.32 8.08 12.60
CA THR A 60 9.52 8.72 13.17
C THR A 60 9.70 10.12 12.56
N GLY A 61 10.21 11.08 13.34
CA GLY A 61 10.11 12.51 13.02
C GLY A 61 10.81 12.95 11.72
N ASP A 62 12.00 12.41 11.45
CA ASP A 62 12.80 12.73 10.26
C ASP A 62 12.62 11.70 9.12
N ASP A 63 11.55 10.90 9.15
CA ASP A 63 11.29 9.89 8.12
C ASP A 63 11.08 10.56 6.75
N SER A 64 11.98 10.27 5.81
CA SER A 64 11.96 10.86 4.46
C SER A 64 10.89 10.27 3.55
N VAL A 65 10.33 9.10 3.89
CA VAL A 65 9.32 8.40 3.10
C VAL A 65 7.91 8.73 3.57
N TRP A 66 7.68 8.63 4.88
CA TRP A 66 6.35 8.65 5.48
C TRP A 66 6.05 9.94 6.25
N GLY A 67 7.11 10.66 6.66
CA GLY A 67 7.01 11.88 7.44
C GLY A 67 6.57 13.09 6.61
N ARG A 68 6.23 14.18 7.30
CA ARG A 68 5.93 15.50 6.71
C ARG A 68 4.86 15.50 5.61
N GLY A 69 3.87 14.62 5.73
CA GLY A 69 2.77 14.52 4.76
C GLY A 69 3.12 13.82 3.45
N ARG A 70 4.25 13.11 3.37
CA ARG A 70 4.69 12.33 2.19
C ARG A 70 4.01 10.97 2.13
N SER A 71 4.17 10.25 1.02
CA SER A 71 3.50 8.97 0.74
C SER A 71 1.99 9.08 0.88
N THR A 72 1.42 9.97 0.06
CA THR A 72 -0.04 10.18 -0.05
C THR A 72 -0.72 8.97 -0.69
N TYR A 73 -0.03 8.31 -1.62
CA TYR A 73 -0.55 7.14 -2.34
C TYR A 73 0.24 5.89 -1.98
N LEU A 74 -0.47 4.76 -1.97
CA LEU A 74 0.11 3.45 -1.79
C LEU A 74 -0.44 2.49 -2.83
N THR A 75 0.42 1.68 -3.42
CA THR A 75 0.00 0.54 -4.24
C THR A 75 0.69 -0.70 -3.72
N TRP A 76 -0.02 -1.83 -3.71
CA TRP A 76 0.64 -3.12 -3.59
C TRP A 76 0.16 -4.13 -4.63
N TYR A 77 1.04 -5.10 -4.90
CA TYR A 77 0.80 -6.26 -5.76
C TYR A 77 1.16 -7.52 -5.00
N ALA A 78 0.22 -8.46 -4.84
CA ALA A 78 0.56 -9.77 -4.28
C ALA A 78 1.13 -10.66 -5.39
N THR A 79 2.15 -11.44 -5.03
CA THR A 79 2.90 -12.28 -5.97
C THR A 79 2.86 -13.73 -5.51
N SER A 80 2.75 -14.66 -6.47
CA SER A 80 2.81 -16.10 -6.22
C SER A 80 4.23 -16.67 -6.26
N VAL A 81 5.19 -15.84 -6.66
CA VAL A 81 6.63 -16.11 -6.66
C VAL A 81 7.37 -15.20 -5.69
N ASP A 82 8.66 -15.47 -5.51
CA ASP A 82 9.58 -14.63 -4.75
C ASP A 82 9.41 -13.14 -5.13
N PRO A 83 9.13 -12.25 -4.16
CA PRO A 83 8.76 -10.86 -4.46
C PRO A 83 9.93 -10.07 -5.05
N ALA A 84 11.19 -10.43 -4.77
CA ALA A 84 12.35 -9.79 -5.38
C ALA A 84 12.53 -10.20 -6.86
N ALA A 85 12.20 -11.46 -7.20
CA ALA A 85 12.11 -11.87 -8.60
C ALA A 85 10.94 -11.17 -9.32
N ALA A 86 9.77 -11.09 -8.68
CA ALA A 86 8.59 -10.45 -9.26
C ALA A 86 8.83 -8.96 -9.56
N ILE A 87 9.44 -8.20 -8.65
CA ILE A 87 9.71 -6.77 -8.86
C ILE A 87 10.73 -6.54 -9.98
N ALA A 88 11.70 -7.46 -10.15
CA ALA A 88 12.64 -7.41 -11.27
C ALA A 88 11.92 -7.64 -12.62
N THR A 89 11.00 -8.60 -12.68
CA THR A 89 10.14 -8.85 -13.86
C THR A 89 9.25 -7.65 -14.16
N MET A 90 8.60 -7.07 -13.15
CA MET A 90 7.79 -5.85 -13.30
C MET A 90 8.62 -4.66 -13.80
N SER A 91 9.85 -4.51 -13.32
CA SER A 91 10.78 -3.45 -13.77
C SER A 91 11.16 -3.65 -15.23
N THR A 92 11.51 -4.88 -15.63
CA THR A 92 11.80 -5.22 -17.03
C THR A 92 10.58 -4.91 -17.91
N ARG A 93 9.38 -5.31 -17.46
CA ARG A 93 8.14 -5.05 -18.18
C ARG A 93 7.85 -3.55 -18.32
N ARG A 94 8.11 -2.76 -17.29
CA ARG A 94 7.99 -1.29 -17.36
C ARG A 94 8.91 -0.73 -18.44
N ASP A 95 10.18 -1.14 -18.45
CA ASP A 95 11.17 -0.63 -19.42
C ASP A 95 10.77 -0.97 -20.87
N GLU A 96 10.21 -2.16 -21.11
CA GLU A 96 9.63 -2.53 -22.43
C GLU A 96 8.45 -1.63 -22.83
N LEU A 97 7.58 -1.29 -21.88
CA LEU A 97 6.41 -0.44 -22.13
C LEU A 97 6.83 0.99 -22.42
N GLU A 98 7.80 1.51 -21.68
CA GLU A 98 8.40 2.83 -21.92
C GLU A 98 9.07 2.88 -23.29
N ALA A 99 9.85 1.86 -23.66
CA ALA A 99 10.46 1.75 -24.99
C ALA A 99 9.41 1.71 -26.13
N ALA A 100 8.18 1.25 -25.84
CA ALA A 100 7.06 1.23 -26.76
C ALA A 100 6.22 2.54 -26.76
N GLY A 101 6.63 3.58 -26.02
CA GLY A 101 5.90 4.85 -25.89
C GLY A 101 4.62 4.74 -25.06
N ARG A 102 4.56 3.77 -24.14
CA ARG A 102 3.55 3.66 -23.09
C ARG A 102 4.12 4.18 -21.77
N MET A 103 3.28 4.27 -20.74
CA MET A 103 3.63 4.78 -19.41
C MET A 103 3.99 6.27 -19.36
N ASP A 104 3.78 6.98 -20.46
CA ASP A 104 3.82 8.43 -20.53
C ASP A 104 2.58 9.05 -19.87
N ARG A 105 2.60 10.36 -19.61
CA ARG A 105 1.45 11.17 -19.15
C ARG A 105 1.01 10.99 -17.69
N ALA A 106 1.80 10.31 -16.88
CA ALA A 106 1.58 10.25 -15.44
C ALA A 106 1.75 11.61 -14.71
N GLY A 107 2.35 12.61 -15.39
CA GLY A 107 2.72 13.89 -14.79
C GLY A 107 3.84 13.77 -13.75
N ALA A 108 4.06 14.83 -12.98
CA ALA A 108 5.07 14.89 -11.93
C ALA A 108 4.73 13.94 -10.78
N ARG A 109 5.68 13.07 -10.43
CA ARG A 109 5.54 11.99 -9.44
C ARG A 109 6.89 11.57 -8.89
N VAL A 110 6.87 10.92 -7.74
CA VAL A 110 8.05 10.29 -7.15
C VAL A 110 7.65 9.03 -6.39
N VAL A 111 8.45 7.97 -6.54
CA VAL A 111 8.36 6.78 -5.69
C VAL A 111 9.24 7.04 -4.48
N ARG A 112 8.64 7.19 -3.31
CA ARG A 112 9.35 7.44 -2.05
C ARG A 112 9.92 6.15 -1.46
N SER A 113 9.20 5.05 -1.61
CA SER A 113 9.66 3.72 -1.21
C SER A 113 9.09 2.67 -2.14
N GLY A 114 9.94 1.72 -2.53
CA GLY A 114 9.57 0.49 -3.19
C GLY A 114 10.20 -0.67 -2.42
N ASP A 115 9.41 -1.66 -2.03
CA ASP A 115 9.91 -2.83 -1.32
C ASP A 115 9.33 -4.14 -1.87
N ALA A 116 10.11 -5.20 -1.75
CA ALA A 116 9.72 -6.57 -2.00
C ALA A 116 9.61 -7.29 -0.65
N LEU A 117 8.42 -7.76 -0.32
CA LEU A 117 8.02 -8.19 1.01
C LEU A 117 7.61 -9.66 0.98
N THR A 118 8.34 -10.53 1.68
CA THR A 118 8.03 -11.96 1.76
C THR A 118 6.96 -12.21 2.81
N LEU A 119 5.90 -12.94 2.46
CA LEU A 119 4.81 -13.26 3.39
C LEU A 119 5.30 -14.21 4.48
N LEU A 120 5.15 -13.81 5.74
CA LEU A 120 5.61 -14.58 6.91
C LEU A 120 4.44 -15.23 7.64
N SER A 121 3.33 -14.52 7.79
CA SER A 121 2.13 -15.05 8.44
C SER A 121 0.89 -14.29 8.04
N THR A 122 -0.25 -14.92 8.28
CA THR A 122 -1.57 -14.37 7.99
C THR A 122 -2.51 -14.64 9.14
N ALA A 123 -3.51 -13.78 9.28
CA ALA A 123 -4.64 -13.99 10.17
C ALA A 123 -5.92 -13.47 9.49
N SER A 124 -7.05 -14.10 9.75
CA SER A 124 -8.35 -13.68 9.22
C SER A 124 -9.43 -13.85 10.28
N ASP A 125 -10.50 -13.08 10.16
CA ASP A 125 -11.69 -13.27 11.00
C ASP A 125 -12.17 -14.73 10.86
N PRO A 126 -12.21 -15.51 11.97
CA PRO A 126 -12.55 -16.93 11.93
C PRO A 126 -13.98 -17.20 11.45
N SER A 127 -14.86 -16.19 11.45
CA SER A 127 -16.22 -16.30 10.93
C SER A 127 -16.30 -16.30 9.40
N LEU A 128 -15.26 -15.84 8.70
CA LEU A 128 -15.25 -15.70 7.23
C LEU A 128 -14.80 -16.99 6.51
N GLY A 129 -14.12 -17.90 7.19
CA GLY A 129 -13.67 -19.18 6.61
C GLY A 129 -12.68 -19.03 5.44
N LEU A 130 -11.95 -17.91 5.36
CA LEU A 130 -10.97 -17.63 4.31
C LEU A 130 -9.78 -18.58 4.39
N ASP A 131 -9.34 -19.11 3.24
CA ASP A 131 -8.08 -19.84 3.13
C ASP A 131 -6.93 -18.94 2.61
N GLU A 132 -5.73 -19.51 2.50
CA GLU A 132 -4.53 -18.77 2.10
C GLU A 132 -4.56 -18.21 0.66
N HIS A 133 -5.48 -18.67 -0.19
CA HIS A 133 -5.70 -18.14 -1.52
C HIS A 133 -6.63 -16.91 -1.52
N ASP A 134 -7.53 -16.81 -0.54
CA ASP A 134 -8.57 -15.78 -0.51
C ASP A 134 -8.10 -14.46 0.10
N LEU A 135 -7.13 -14.50 1.01
CA LEU A 135 -6.79 -13.37 1.90
C LEU A 135 -6.43 -12.08 1.15
N VAL A 136 -5.71 -12.17 0.04
CA VAL A 136 -5.32 -11.00 -0.77
C VAL A 136 -6.46 -10.42 -1.59
N HIS A 137 -7.58 -11.16 -1.69
CA HIS A 137 -8.77 -10.78 -2.44
C HIS A 137 -9.93 -10.33 -1.55
N VAL A 138 -9.81 -10.46 -0.23
CA VAL A 138 -10.90 -10.11 0.69
C VAL A 138 -11.36 -8.67 0.48
N GLY A 139 -12.67 -8.47 0.44
CA GLY A 139 -13.27 -7.15 0.33
C GLY A 139 -12.94 -6.31 1.56
N HIS A 140 -12.48 -5.08 1.33
CA HIS A 140 -12.13 -4.12 2.38
C HIS A 140 -12.28 -2.69 1.83
N VAL A 141 -12.51 -1.74 2.73
CA VAL A 141 -12.69 -0.32 2.42
C VAL A 141 -11.41 0.49 2.64
N GLY A 142 -10.48 -0.02 3.45
CA GLY A 142 -9.19 0.63 3.66
C GLY A 142 -8.13 -0.32 4.19
N LEU A 143 -6.95 0.25 4.44
CA LEU A 143 -5.75 -0.47 4.83
C LEU A 143 -5.08 0.28 5.98
N ARG A 144 -4.64 -0.45 7.01
CA ARG A 144 -3.63 0.03 7.94
C ARG A 144 -2.30 -0.66 7.64
N LEU A 145 -1.27 0.14 7.42
CA LEU A 145 0.12 -0.28 7.26
C LEU A 145 0.87 0.00 8.56
N VAL A 146 1.44 -1.05 9.15
CA VAL A 146 2.35 -0.94 10.29
C VAL A 146 3.74 -1.43 9.90
N ILE A 147 4.75 -0.58 10.06
CA ILE A 147 6.16 -0.94 9.86
C ILE A 147 6.88 -0.87 11.20
N ASP A 148 7.62 -1.92 11.52
CA ASP A 148 8.38 -2.06 12.76
C ASP A 148 9.58 -3.02 12.57
N CYS A 149 10.35 -3.24 13.63
CA CYS A 149 11.51 -4.15 13.66
C CYS A 149 11.28 -5.37 14.57
N GLU A 150 10.01 -5.73 14.82
CA GLU A 150 9.64 -6.82 15.72
C GLU A 150 9.19 -8.07 14.94
N GLU A 151 9.86 -9.19 15.20
CA GLU A 151 9.45 -10.47 14.63
C GLU A 151 8.21 -10.99 15.36
N ARG A 152 7.08 -11.03 14.64
CA ARG A 152 5.77 -11.43 15.17
C ARG A 152 4.85 -11.92 14.08
N VAL A 153 3.75 -12.53 14.48
CA VAL A 153 2.69 -12.97 13.57
C VAL A 153 1.69 -11.86 13.26
N ALA A 154 0.97 -12.01 12.15
CA ALA A 154 -0.16 -11.16 11.79
C ALA A 154 -1.20 -11.11 12.92
N SER A 155 -1.73 -9.92 13.17
CA SER A 155 -2.64 -9.65 14.28
C SER A 155 -4.02 -9.23 13.77
N LEU A 156 -5.05 -9.63 14.52
CA LEU A 156 -6.42 -9.21 14.28
C LEU A 156 -6.87 -8.21 15.35
N GLY A 157 -7.91 -7.48 15.00
CA GLY A 157 -8.52 -6.50 15.86
C GLY A 157 -9.86 -6.04 15.29
N PRO A 158 -10.56 -5.15 15.99
CA PRO A 158 -11.83 -4.59 15.54
C PRO A 158 -11.75 -4.03 14.12
N GLY A 159 -12.69 -4.43 13.26
CA GLY A 159 -12.78 -3.98 11.87
C GLY A 159 -11.74 -4.57 10.91
N ILE A 160 -10.83 -5.45 11.37
CA ILE A 160 -9.86 -6.14 10.49
C ILE A 160 -10.47 -7.43 9.93
N ALA A 161 -10.68 -7.48 8.62
CA ALA A 161 -11.13 -8.71 7.94
C ALA A 161 -10.00 -9.73 7.76
N ALA A 162 -8.82 -9.25 7.39
CA ALA A 162 -7.61 -10.04 7.27
C ALA A 162 -6.37 -9.20 7.57
N SER A 163 -5.33 -9.85 8.07
CA SER A 163 -4.01 -9.27 8.28
C SER A 163 -2.94 -10.14 7.65
N LEU A 164 -1.98 -9.50 6.99
CA LEU A 164 -0.85 -10.13 6.33
C LEU A 164 0.44 -9.50 6.83
N ARG A 165 1.35 -10.31 7.34
CA ARG A 165 2.63 -9.88 7.91
C ARG A 165 3.76 -10.32 7.00
N PHE A 166 4.68 -9.40 6.74
CA PHE A 166 5.76 -9.59 5.78
C PHE A 166 7.12 -9.15 6.35
N GLY A 167 8.19 -9.77 5.84
CA GLY A 167 9.57 -9.33 6.03
C GLY A 167 10.14 -8.69 4.76
N SER A 168 10.90 -7.61 4.92
CA SER A 168 11.54 -6.92 3.80
C SER A 168 12.72 -7.69 3.22
N ALA A 169 12.74 -7.84 1.89
CA ALA A 169 13.87 -8.40 1.17
C ALA A 169 15.03 -7.40 1.04
N PHE A 170 14.74 -6.08 1.08
CA PHE A 170 15.74 -5.03 0.90
C PHE A 170 16.23 -4.41 2.21
N ALA A 171 15.49 -4.58 3.31
CA ALA A 171 15.87 -4.13 4.65
C ALA A 171 15.70 -5.29 5.67
N PRO A 172 16.67 -6.21 5.76
CA PRO A 172 16.60 -7.33 6.70
C PRO A 172 16.36 -6.88 8.15
N GLY A 173 15.42 -7.54 8.83
CA GLY A 173 14.99 -7.19 10.19
C GLY A 173 13.89 -6.14 10.26
N ARG A 174 13.48 -5.57 9.11
CA ARG A 174 12.31 -4.70 8.99
C ARG A 174 11.10 -5.50 8.52
N PHE A 175 9.95 -5.22 9.12
CA PHE A 175 8.72 -5.94 8.85
C PHE A 175 7.55 -4.99 8.60
N ALA A 176 6.65 -5.40 7.72
CA ALA A 176 5.42 -4.67 7.41
C ALA A 176 4.20 -5.56 7.69
N GLU A 177 3.17 -5.01 8.33
CA GLU A 177 1.85 -5.64 8.42
C GLU A 177 0.83 -4.82 7.66
N LEU A 178 0.07 -5.49 6.79
CA LEU A 178 -1.07 -4.94 6.09
C LEU A 178 -2.35 -5.48 6.73
N GLN A 179 -3.11 -4.61 7.38
CA GLN A 179 -4.40 -4.94 7.98
C GLN A 179 -5.51 -4.42 7.07
N LEU A 180 -6.27 -5.33 6.48
CA LEU A 180 -7.36 -5.05 5.55
C LEU A 180 -8.63 -4.73 6.35
N LEU A 181 -9.09 -3.48 6.26
CA LEU A 181 -10.15 -2.93 7.12
C LEU A 181 -11.51 -3.04 6.42
N ALA A 182 -12.45 -3.73 7.06
CA ALA A 182 -13.85 -3.78 6.63
C ALA A 182 -14.63 -2.51 6.99
N ASP A 183 -14.18 -1.81 8.03
CA ASP A 183 -14.75 -0.57 8.52
C ASP A 183 -13.91 0.65 8.11
N ASP A 184 -14.50 1.84 8.24
CA ASP A 184 -13.83 3.12 8.00
C ASP A 184 -12.50 3.22 8.77
N PRO A 185 -11.36 3.48 8.10
CA PRO A 185 -10.06 3.46 8.75
C PRO A 185 -9.94 4.42 9.92
N ARG A 186 -10.52 5.62 9.80
CA ARG A 186 -10.45 6.64 10.84
C ARG A 186 -11.19 6.22 12.11
N SER A 187 -12.30 5.51 11.94
CA SER A 187 -13.19 5.06 13.02
C SER A 187 -12.59 3.94 13.88
N VAL A 188 -11.71 3.09 13.33
CA VAL A 188 -11.15 1.93 14.06
C VAL A 188 -9.73 2.13 14.58
N LEU A 189 -9.00 3.12 14.06
CA LEU A 189 -7.57 3.27 14.30
C LEU A 189 -7.18 3.45 15.77
N ASP A 190 -7.93 4.27 16.53
CA ASP A 190 -7.64 4.54 17.94
C ASP A 190 -7.84 3.28 18.81
N GLN A 191 -8.84 2.46 18.47
CA GLN A 191 -9.10 1.19 19.15
C GLN A 191 -8.02 0.16 18.84
N LEU A 192 -7.60 0.05 17.58
CA LEU A 192 -6.52 -0.84 17.15
C LEU A 192 -5.21 -0.50 17.88
N ARG A 193 -4.83 0.78 17.92
CA ARG A 193 -3.62 1.25 18.61
C ARG A 193 -3.65 0.99 20.11
N SER A 194 -4.80 1.20 20.74
CA SER A 194 -4.98 0.94 22.17
C SER A 194 -4.76 -0.55 22.51
N GLY A 195 -5.12 -1.46 21.59
CA GLY A 195 -4.90 -2.90 21.74
C GLY A 195 -3.43 -3.34 21.61
N GLU A 196 -2.56 -2.50 21.04
CA GLU A 196 -1.16 -2.83 20.74
C GLU A 196 -0.16 -2.46 21.85
N GLY A 197 -0.64 -1.90 22.97
CA GLY A 197 0.15 -1.78 24.20
C GLY A 197 1.35 -0.83 24.13
N GLY A 198 1.37 0.13 23.20
CA GLY A 198 2.42 1.15 23.09
C GLY A 198 3.76 0.62 22.55
N ARG A 199 3.73 -0.49 21.80
CA ARG A 199 4.91 -1.05 21.12
C ARG A 199 5.56 -0.01 20.18
N PRO A 200 6.90 -0.04 20.03
CA PRO A 200 7.58 0.85 19.10
C PRO A 200 7.23 0.48 17.66
N VAL A 201 6.73 1.45 16.91
CA VAL A 201 6.47 1.35 15.47
C VAL A 201 7.25 2.45 14.75
N GLU A 202 7.79 2.14 13.58
CA GLU A 202 8.40 3.15 12.71
C GLU A 202 7.33 3.94 11.96
N VAL A 203 6.30 3.22 11.51
CA VAL A 203 5.16 3.75 10.75
C VAL A 203 3.90 3.06 11.22
N ASP A 204 2.85 3.84 11.46
CA ASP A 204 1.48 3.38 11.58
C ASP A 204 0.60 4.37 10.80
N ALA A 205 0.20 3.95 9.60
CA ALA A 205 -0.51 4.76 8.63
C ALA A 205 -1.78 4.05 8.14
N ALA A 206 -2.87 4.80 8.06
CA ALA A 206 -4.12 4.34 7.49
C ALA A 206 -4.34 4.95 6.10
N PHE A 207 -5.01 4.22 5.23
CA PHE A 207 -5.34 4.62 3.87
C PHE A 207 -6.74 4.14 3.49
N ASP A 208 -7.45 4.95 2.71
CA ASP A 208 -8.67 4.54 2.03
C ASP A 208 -8.32 3.77 0.76
N ARG A 209 -9.11 2.74 0.44
CA ARG A 209 -8.98 2.04 -0.83
C ARG A 209 -9.53 2.90 -1.95
N ILE A 210 -8.76 3.04 -3.03
CA ILE A 210 -9.21 3.77 -4.22
C ILE A 210 -10.14 2.87 -5.03
N GLU A 211 -11.38 3.31 -5.21
CA GLU A 211 -12.26 2.77 -6.25
C GLU A 211 -11.79 3.28 -7.62
N PRO A 212 -11.55 2.39 -8.60
CA PRO A 212 -11.08 2.81 -9.93
C PRO A 212 -12.01 3.86 -10.55
N LEU A 213 -11.41 4.92 -11.10
CA LEU A 213 -12.11 6.04 -11.75
C LEU A 213 -13.01 6.88 -10.83
N ARG A 214 -12.88 6.73 -9.50
CA ARG A 214 -13.61 7.51 -8.50
C ARG A 214 -12.64 8.13 -7.50
N TYR A 215 -12.50 9.45 -7.56
CA TYR A 215 -11.49 10.18 -6.77
C TYR A 215 -12.10 11.27 -5.87
N PRO A 216 -13.03 10.94 -4.98
CA PRO A 216 -13.70 11.93 -4.13
C PRO A 216 -12.74 12.66 -3.17
N PHE A 217 -11.59 12.04 -2.88
CA PHE A 217 -10.55 12.56 -2.01
C PHE A 217 -9.73 13.73 -2.61
N LEU A 218 -9.74 13.92 -3.93
CA LEU A 218 -8.86 14.90 -4.58
C LEU A 218 -9.10 16.32 -4.08
N ALA A 219 -10.37 16.73 -3.98
CA ALA A 219 -10.71 18.07 -3.50
C ALA A 219 -10.23 18.31 -2.06
N ALA A 220 -10.26 17.28 -1.20
CA ALA A 220 -9.74 17.40 0.16
C ALA A 220 -8.22 17.57 0.16
N ILE A 221 -7.51 16.77 -0.65
CA ILE A 221 -6.05 16.84 -0.79
C ILE A 221 -5.62 18.20 -1.35
N GLU A 222 -6.20 18.64 -2.47
CA GLU A 222 -5.86 19.90 -3.15
C GLU A 222 -6.05 21.14 -2.26
N ASN A 223 -6.99 21.09 -1.31
CA ASN A 223 -7.26 22.20 -0.37
C ASN A 223 -6.56 22.04 1.00
N SER A 224 -5.67 21.06 1.14
CA SER A 224 -4.97 20.76 2.39
C SER A 224 -3.61 21.44 2.51
N SER A 225 -2.96 21.22 3.66
CA SER A 225 -1.57 21.61 3.90
C SER A 225 -0.54 20.53 3.53
N LEU A 226 -0.95 19.46 2.81
CA LEU A 226 -0.02 18.45 2.32
C LEU A 226 1.00 19.06 1.34
N PRO A 227 2.17 18.43 1.15
CA PRO A 227 3.19 18.91 0.22
C PRO A 227 2.61 19.20 -1.17
N GLN A 228 2.85 20.42 -1.66
CA GLN A 228 2.23 20.90 -2.91
C GLN A 228 2.94 20.35 -4.15
N ARG A 229 4.24 20.10 -4.04
CA ARG A 229 5.10 19.63 -5.12
C ARG A 229 5.89 18.43 -4.63
N VAL A 230 6.19 17.52 -5.55
CA VAL A 230 7.21 16.51 -5.30
C VAL A 230 8.57 17.18 -5.41
N ASP A 231 9.30 17.23 -4.29
CA ASP A 231 10.72 17.54 -4.35
C ASP A 231 11.44 16.35 -5.01
N GLU A 232 12.26 16.63 -6.02
CA GLU A 232 13.32 15.73 -6.45
C GLU A 232 14.34 15.72 -5.31
N ASP A 233 14.35 14.67 -4.49
CA ASP A 233 15.39 14.48 -3.45
C ASP A 233 16.78 14.35 -4.13
#